data_AF-E4ZJD6-F1
#
_entry.id   AF-E4ZJD6-F1
#
_cell.length_a   1.000
_cell.length_b   1.000
_cell.length_c   1.000
_cell.angle_alpha   90.00
_cell.angle_beta   90.00
_cell.angle_gamma   90.00
#
_symmetry.space_group_name_H-M   'P 1'
#
loop_
_entity.id
_entity.type
_entity.pdbx_description
1 polymer ?
#
loop_
_entity_poly.entity_id
_entity_poly.type
_entity_poly.pdbx_seq_one_letter_code
_entity_poly.pdbx_strand_id
1 'polypeptide(L)'
;MAQQARSIAAAEPFVLKLPHPYLTAFAINNVATKGQPICNKISLSSANTTGKETAPPMPLHNDTVSFTDFGVLSKEEAPPTGDNSSWARTRRSPYLTITWTGDRPSVPQLWLIAYALVSLHPLVENFRVLFSGRDSEALAEELFATGLFHPHPRASSTLAPHDGYLLLRGTFWQGAGSPFGARPVWAPHLDATGKPITRQYPPFPYQNAPCTQFPAVPRHTMHPVREPKPEPGSIIYSRWIPHLKEHFTMVALDYTNSEHLSLFHNWQNDPRVAAGWNETGTLDQHREYLRKLHEDPHVLTMFAAFDDIFFAYFEVYWAMVSVT
;
A
#
# COMPACT_ATOMS: atom_id res chain seq x y z
N MET A 1 -1.35 -30.81 36.90
CA MET A 1 -2.35 -29.73 36.74
C MET A 1 -2.80 -29.73 35.30
N ALA A 2 -4.10 -29.82 35.07
CA ALA A 2 -4.71 -30.02 33.77
C ALA A 2 -4.47 -28.83 32.83
N GLN A 3 -3.98 -29.11 31.61
CA GLN A 3 -4.07 -28.17 30.49
C GLN A 3 -5.55 -28.02 30.14
N GLN A 4 -6.13 -26.88 30.54
CA GLN A 4 -7.43 -26.45 30.07
C GLN A 4 -7.44 -26.39 28.55
N ALA A 5 -8.34 -27.17 27.95
CA ALA A 5 -8.70 -27.04 26.54
C ALA A 5 -9.13 -25.58 26.30
N ARG A 6 -8.34 -24.83 25.53
CA ARG A 6 -8.77 -23.55 24.97
C ARG A 6 -10.02 -23.83 24.12
N SER A 7 -11.15 -23.27 24.53
CA SER A 7 -12.34 -23.21 23.70
C SER A 7 -11.96 -22.56 22.36
N ILE A 8 -12.19 -23.27 21.26
CA ILE A 8 -11.97 -22.74 19.91
C ILE A 8 -13.05 -21.68 19.68
N ALA A 9 -12.76 -20.44 20.06
CA ALA A 9 -13.52 -19.29 19.63
C ALA A 9 -13.52 -19.29 18.09
N ALA A 10 -14.67 -19.01 17.47
CA ALA A 10 -14.73 -18.76 16.04
C ALA A 10 -13.65 -17.72 15.71
N ALA A 11 -12.77 -18.03 14.75
CA ALA A 11 -11.69 -17.14 14.39
C ALA A 11 -12.29 -15.78 13.97
N GLU A 12 -11.84 -14.70 14.61
CA GLU A 12 -12.28 -13.35 14.24
C GLU A 12 -12.00 -13.13 12.74
N PRO A 13 -12.93 -12.50 12.01
CA PRO A 13 -12.72 -12.24 10.59
C PRO A 13 -11.53 -11.31 10.40
N PHE A 14 -10.76 -11.55 9.34
CA PHE A 14 -9.65 -10.67 9.01
C PHE A 14 -10.21 -9.36 8.44
N VAL A 15 -9.89 -8.25 9.08
CA VAL A 15 -10.38 -6.92 8.68
C VAL A 15 -9.33 -6.20 7.85
N LEU A 16 -9.73 -5.77 6.66
CA LEU A 16 -9.04 -4.79 5.85
C LEU A 16 -9.73 -3.44 5.98
N LYS A 17 -8.97 -2.36 5.83
CA LYS A 17 -9.55 -1.03 5.63
C LYS A 17 -8.83 -0.28 4.54
N LEU A 18 -9.56 0.51 3.76
CA LEU A 18 -8.95 1.44 2.82
C LEU A 18 -8.18 2.53 3.57
N PRO A 19 -7.15 3.13 2.95
CA PRO A 19 -6.47 4.28 3.53
C PRO A 19 -7.35 5.54 3.50
N HIS A 20 -6.87 6.62 4.11
CA HIS A 20 -7.51 7.93 3.98
C HIS A 20 -7.65 8.34 2.49
N PRO A 21 -8.75 9.03 2.13
CA PRO A 21 -9.84 9.47 3.01
C PRO A 21 -10.99 8.45 3.07
N TYR A 22 -10.84 7.28 2.45
CA TYR A 22 -11.94 6.34 2.26
C TYR A 22 -12.28 5.54 3.50
N LEU A 23 -11.25 5.01 4.18
CA LEU A 23 -11.36 4.27 5.46
C LEU A 23 -12.38 3.12 5.49
N THR A 24 -12.95 2.74 4.35
CA THR A 24 -13.98 1.71 4.24
C THR A 24 -13.42 0.39 4.72
N ALA A 25 -14.12 -0.24 5.67
CA ALA A 25 -13.73 -1.51 6.24
C ALA A 25 -14.36 -2.68 5.47
N PHE A 26 -13.57 -3.72 5.26
CA PHE A 26 -13.98 -4.97 4.65
C PHE A 26 -13.61 -6.14 5.56
N ALA A 27 -14.51 -7.10 5.70
CA ALA A 27 -14.27 -8.34 6.42
C ALA A 27 -14.02 -9.47 5.42
N ILE A 28 -12.93 -10.21 5.61
CA ILE A 28 -12.67 -11.45 4.91
C ILE A 28 -13.16 -12.60 5.78
N ASN A 29 -14.16 -13.31 5.27
CA ASN A 29 -14.79 -14.41 5.98
C ASN A 29 -14.56 -15.72 5.23
N ASN A 30 -14.12 -16.76 5.94
CA ASN A 30 -14.14 -18.11 5.41
C ASN A 30 -15.58 -18.63 5.44
N VAL A 31 -16.18 -18.81 4.26
CA VAL A 31 -17.55 -19.30 4.07
C VAL A 31 -17.60 -20.81 3.82
N ALA A 32 -16.45 -21.50 3.82
CA ALA A 32 -16.42 -22.96 3.67
C ALA A 32 -17.00 -23.65 4.92
N THR A 33 -17.74 -24.74 4.71
CA THR A 33 -18.20 -25.60 5.81
C THR A 33 -16.99 -26.21 6.53
N LYS A 34 -17.10 -26.39 7.85
CA LYS A 34 -16.01 -26.94 8.68
C LYS A 34 -15.46 -28.24 8.10
N GLY A 35 -14.14 -28.28 7.84
CA GLY A 35 -13.44 -29.42 7.26
C GLY A 35 -13.30 -29.38 5.73
N GLN A 36 -13.92 -28.42 5.04
CA GLN A 36 -13.68 -28.16 3.63
C GLN A 36 -12.51 -27.19 3.44
N PRO A 37 -11.88 -27.18 2.24
CA PRO A 37 -10.87 -26.18 1.89
C PRO A 37 -11.40 -24.75 2.09
N ILE A 38 -10.52 -23.86 2.53
CA ILE A 38 -10.86 -22.46 2.79
C ILE A 38 -11.44 -21.82 1.54
N CYS A 39 -12.56 -21.13 1.70
CA CYS A 39 -13.21 -20.33 0.68
C CYS A 39 -13.54 -18.98 1.28
N ASN A 40 -12.80 -17.95 0.89
CA ASN A 40 -12.93 -16.61 1.44
C ASN A 40 -13.86 -15.75 0.59
N LYS A 41 -14.71 -14.96 1.25
CA LYS A 41 -15.50 -13.88 0.65
C LYS A 41 -15.22 -12.57 1.36
N ILE A 42 -15.25 -11.48 0.61
CA ILE A 42 -15.07 -10.11 1.12
C ILE A 42 -16.43 -9.44 1.19
N SER A 43 -16.82 -8.97 2.37
CA SER A 43 -18.03 -8.19 2.59
C SER A 43 -17.70 -6.85 3.25
N LEU A 44 -18.59 -5.87 3.14
CA LEU A 44 -18.47 -4.64 3.92
C LEU A 44 -18.52 -4.96 5.42
N SER A 45 -17.70 -4.24 6.19
CA SER A 45 -17.66 -4.31 7.64
C SER A 45 -18.08 -2.98 8.23
N SER A 46 -18.89 -3.01 9.29
CA SER A 46 -19.20 -1.84 10.11
C SER A 46 -18.10 -1.53 11.14
N ALA A 47 -16.96 -2.23 11.08
CA ALA A 47 -15.88 -2.04 12.03
C ALA A 47 -15.29 -0.63 11.91
N ASN A 48 -15.37 0.14 13.01
CA ASN A 48 -14.69 1.41 13.20
C ASN A 48 -15.08 2.52 12.20
N THR A 49 -16.38 2.71 11.92
CA THR A 49 -16.85 3.90 11.21
C THR A 49 -16.84 5.12 12.13
N THR A 50 -16.02 6.10 11.77
CA THR A 50 -15.81 7.39 12.44
C THR A 50 -16.71 8.51 11.91
N GLY A 51 -17.39 8.29 10.78
CA GLY A 51 -18.24 9.27 10.10
C GLY A 51 -17.47 10.29 9.26
N LYS A 52 -16.13 10.21 9.21
CA LYS A 52 -15.26 11.09 8.42
C LYS A 52 -14.90 10.49 7.06
N GLU A 53 -15.48 9.34 6.72
CA GLU A 53 -15.12 8.57 5.53
C GLU A 53 -15.66 9.15 4.24
N THR A 54 -14.85 9.10 3.18
CA THR A 54 -15.30 9.31 1.81
C THR A 54 -15.72 7.98 1.20
N ALA A 55 -16.87 7.94 0.51
CA ALA A 55 -17.27 6.74 -0.21
C ALA A 55 -16.25 6.41 -1.33
N PRO A 56 -15.88 5.14 -1.54
CA PRO A 56 -15.11 4.73 -2.71
C PRO A 56 -15.83 5.17 -4.00
N PRO A 57 -15.09 5.47 -5.09
CA PRO A 57 -15.68 5.94 -6.34
C PRO A 57 -16.62 4.91 -7.00
N MET A 58 -16.56 3.66 -6.58
CA MET A 58 -17.42 2.57 -7.02
C MET A 58 -17.46 1.42 -5.99
N PRO A 59 -18.46 0.53 -6.05
CA PRO A 59 -18.51 -0.66 -5.19
C PRO A 59 -17.34 -1.60 -5.44
N LEU A 60 -16.59 -1.94 -4.38
CA LEU A 60 -15.41 -2.81 -4.48
C LEU A 60 -15.66 -4.26 -4.04
N HIS A 61 -16.66 -4.52 -3.20
CA HIS A 61 -17.03 -5.87 -2.80
C HIS A 61 -17.99 -6.48 -3.81
N ASN A 62 -17.99 -7.80 -3.91
CA ASN A 62 -18.90 -8.57 -4.76
C ASN A 62 -19.20 -9.92 -4.11
N ASP A 63 -20.46 -10.11 -3.71
CA ASP A 63 -20.90 -11.30 -2.95
C ASP A 63 -20.86 -12.60 -3.78
N THR A 64 -20.79 -12.49 -5.11
CA THR A 64 -20.71 -13.65 -6.00
C THR A 64 -19.27 -14.13 -6.20
N VAL A 65 -18.27 -13.35 -5.79
CA VAL A 65 -16.85 -13.69 -5.95
C VAL A 65 -16.31 -14.27 -4.66
N SER A 66 -15.48 -15.29 -4.79
CA SER A 66 -14.78 -15.95 -3.69
C SER A 66 -13.38 -16.35 -4.11
N PHE A 67 -12.49 -16.61 -3.16
CA PHE A 67 -11.14 -17.06 -3.43
C PHE A 67 -10.67 -18.09 -2.41
N THR A 68 -9.87 -19.04 -2.83
CA THR A 68 -9.29 -20.04 -1.93
C THR A 68 -8.14 -19.46 -1.13
N ASP A 69 -7.73 -20.14 -0.07
CA ASP A 69 -6.37 -19.95 0.46
C ASP A 69 -5.33 -20.43 -0.57
N PHE A 70 -4.06 -20.05 -0.39
CA PHE A 70 -3.01 -20.52 -1.28
C PHE A 70 -2.62 -21.97 -0.98
N GLY A 71 -2.34 -22.72 -2.05
CA GLY A 71 -1.67 -24.01 -2.02
C GLY A 71 -0.23 -23.89 -2.50
N VAL A 72 0.58 -24.90 -2.20
CA VAL A 72 1.93 -25.08 -2.74
C VAL A 72 1.95 -26.42 -3.47
N LEU A 73 2.57 -26.47 -4.64
CA LEU A 73 2.69 -27.71 -5.40
C LEU A 73 3.41 -28.79 -4.60
N SER A 74 2.99 -30.05 -4.78
CA SER A 74 3.75 -31.18 -4.26
C SER A 74 5.11 -31.31 -4.97
N LYS A 75 6.01 -32.12 -4.42
CA LYS A 75 7.32 -32.35 -5.06
C LYS A 75 7.20 -33.00 -6.43
N GLU A 76 6.14 -33.77 -6.65
CA GLU A 76 5.85 -34.50 -7.89
C GLU A 76 5.27 -33.57 -8.97
N GLU A 77 4.51 -32.53 -8.58
CA GLU A 77 3.89 -31.57 -9.49
C GLU A 77 4.77 -30.35 -9.78
N ALA A 78 5.73 -30.08 -8.90
CA ALA A 78 6.67 -28.98 -9.02
C ALA A 78 7.72 -29.25 -10.12
N PRO A 79 8.13 -28.22 -10.88
CA PRO A 79 9.25 -28.34 -11.82
C PRO A 79 10.53 -28.86 -11.15
N PRO A 80 11.39 -29.59 -11.88
CA PRO A 80 12.67 -30.06 -11.36
C PRO A 80 13.48 -28.93 -10.73
N THR A 81 14.13 -29.18 -9.59
CA THR A 81 14.81 -28.13 -8.81
C THR A 81 15.86 -27.35 -9.61
N GLY A 82 16.55 -28.01 -10.55
CA GLY A 82 17.54 -27.40 -11.44
C GLY A 82 16.97 -26.59 -12.61
N ASP A 83 15.66 -26.68 -12.89
CA ASP A 83 15.01 -25.88 -13.93
C ASP A 83 14.80 -24.45 -13.43
N ASN A 84 15.69 -23.56 -13.84
CA ASN A 84 15.66 -22.14 -13.50
C ASN A 84 14.99 -21.29 -14.59
N SER A 85 14.21 -21.87 -15.51
CA SER A 85 13.44 -21.08 -16.48
C SER A 85 12.45 -20.15 -15.77
N SER A 86 12.06 -19.05 -16.44
CA SER A 86 11.04 -18.14 -15.92
C SER A 86 9.72 -18.86 -15.63
N TRP A 87 9.33 -19.82 -16.48
CA TRP A 87 8.16 -20.67 -16.24
C TRP A 87 8.32 -21.50 -14.96
N ALA A 88 9.43 -22.22 -14.80
CA ALA A 88 9.62 -23.10 -13.66
C ALA A 88 9.70 -22.35 -12.33
N ARG A 89 10.43 -21.22 -12.28
CA ARG A 89 10.49 -20.36 -11.09
C ARG A 89 9.10 -19.85 -10.71
N THR A 90 8.32 -19.45 -11.70
CA THR A 90 6.97 -18.94 -11.48
C THR A 90 6.03 -20.04 -11.00
N ARG A 91 6.04 -21.21 -11.63
CA ARG A 91 5.16 -22.34 -11.30
C ARG A 91 5.36 -22.84 -9.86
N ARG A 92 6.57 -22.70 -9.30
CA ARG A 92 6.86 -23.02 -7.89
C ARG A 92 6.24 -22.04 -6.89
N SER A 93 5.73 -20.89 -7.34
CA SER A 93 5.07 -19.92 -6.46
C SER A 93 3.74 -20.48 -5.94
N PRO A 94 3.27 -20.03 -4.77
CA PRO A 94 1.95 -20.38 -4.26
C PRO A 94 0.86 -20.12 -5.28
N TYR A 95 -0.14 -21.01 -5.32
CA TYR A 95 -1.27 -20.90 -6.26
C TYR A 95 -2.60 -20.85 -5.52
N LEU A 96 -3.60 -20.19 -6.12
CA LEU A 96 -4.95 -20.12 -5.60
C LEU A 96 -5.95 -19.93 -6.72
N THR A 97 -7.23 -20.09 -6.42
CA THR A 97 -8.31 -19.88 -7.39
C THR A 97 -9.20 -18.74 -6.93
N ILE A 98 -9.51 -17.83 -7.85
CA ILE A 98 -10.60 -16.86 -7.70
C ILE A 98 -11.78 -17.36 -8.54
N THR A 99 -12.93 -17.54 -7.90
CA THR A 99 -14.13 -18.10 -8.50
C THR A 99 -15.29 -17.12 -8.38
N TRP A 100 -16.09 -16.98 -9.43
CA TRP A 100 -17.32 -16.18 -9.39
C TRP A 100 -18.49 -16.90 -10.07
N THR A 101 -19.70 -16.55 -9.64
CA THR A 101 -20.96 -17.00 -10.25
C THR A 101 -21.69 -15.83 -10.89
N GLY A 102 -22.25 -16.03 -12.07
CA GLY A 102 -22.98 -14.98 -12.80
C GLY A 102 -22.04 -14.09 -13.60
N ASP A 103 -22.20 -12.77 -13.46
CA ASP A 103 -21.45 -11.77 -14.23
C ASP A 103 -19.98 -11.71 -13.80
N ARG A 104 -19.11 -11.35 -14.76
CA ARG A 104 -17.67 -11.20 -14.51
C ARG A 104 -17.42 -10.04 -13.53
N PRO A 105 -16.49 -10.19 -12.58
CA PRO A 105 -16.11 -9.10 -11.69
C PRO A 105 -15.31 -8.02 -12.42
N SER A 106 -15.34 -6.80 -11.88
CA SER A 106 -14.58 -5.66 -12.41
C SER A 106 -13.12 -5.67 -11.92
N VAL A 107 -12.23 -4.96 -12.62
CA VAL A 107 -10.85 -4.72 -12.15
C VAL A 107 -10.78 -4.19 -10.70
N PRO A 108 -11.56 -3.17 -10.30
CA PRO A 108 -11.65 -2.71 -8.90
C PRO A 108 -11.98 -3.81 -7.88
N GLN A 109 -12.88 -4.74 -8.24
CA GLN A 109 -13.25 -5.85 -7.37
C GLN A 109 -12.09 -6.85 -7.23
N LEU A 110 -11.37 -7.12 -8.33
CA LEU A 110 -10.16 -7.94 -8.30
C LEU A 110 -9.02 -7.25 -7.55
N TRP A 111 -8.91 -5.93 -7.62
CA TRP A 111 -7.96 -5.15 -6.86
C TRP A 111 -8.20 -5.29 -5.34
N LEU A 112 -9.46 -5.32 -4.89
CA LEU A 112 -9.78 -5.59 -3.49
C LEU A 112 -9.38 -7.01 -3.05
N ILE A 113 -9.56 -8.01 -3.92
CA ILE A 113 -9.10 -9.38 -3.64
C ILE A 113 -7.56 -9.43 -3.61
N ALA A 114 -6.88 -8.73 -4.52
CA ALA A 114 -5.43 -8.60 -4.47
C ALA A 114 -4.97 -7.97 -3.15
N TYR A 115 -5.68 -6.92 -2.67
CA TYR A 115 -5.40 -6.31 -1.37
C TYR A 115 -5.55 -7.30 -0.21
N ALA A 116 -6.60 -8.12 -0.24
CA ALA A 116 -6.78 -9.22 0.70
C ALA A 116 -5.62 -10.21 0.68
N LEU A 117 -5.24 -10.71 -0.49
CA LEU A 117 -4.18 -11.71 -0.62
C LEU A 117 -2.83 -11.21 -0.11
N VAL A 118 -2.41 -10.00 -0.49
CA VAL A 118 -1.13 -9.44 -0.05
C VAL A 118 -1.12 -9.07 1.44
N SER A 119 -2.29 -8.90 2.05
CA SER A 119 -2.43 -8.59 3.48
C SER A 119 -2.51 -9.84 4.34
N LEU A 120 -3.19 -10.89 3.86
CA LEU A 120 -3.22 -12.21 4.49
C LEU A 120 -1.85 -12.90 4.43
N HIS A 121 -1.10 -12.68 3.34
CA HIS A 121 0.19 -13.34 3.10
C HIS A 121 1.29 -12.32 2.78
N PRO A 122 1.73 -11.53 3.78
CA PRO A 122 2.63 -10.40 3.57
C PRO A 122 4.05 -10.79 3.12
N LEU A 123 4.42 -12.07 3.23
CA LEU A 123 5.72 -12.61 2.84
C LEU A 123 5.73 -13.28 1.46
N VAL A 124 4.58 -13.36 0.79
CA VAL A 124 4.48 -13.95 -0.55
C VAL A 124 4.60 -12.83 -1.57
N GLU A 125 5.66 -12.87 -2.39
CA GLU A 125 5.95 -11.84 -3.38
C GLU A 125 5.11 -11.99 -4.67
N ASN A 126 4.64 -13.19 -4.95
CA ASN A 126 3.95 -13.52 -6.17
C ASN A 126 2.99 -14.70 -5.98
N PHE A 127 1.78 -14.54 -6.49
CA PHE A 127 0.73 -15.55 -6.45
C PHE A 127 0.39 -15.97 -7.87
N ARG A 128 0.18 -17.27 -8.02
CA ARG A 128 -0.31 -17.87 -9.25
C ARG A 128 -1.81 -18.08 -9.15
N VAL A 129 -2.58 -17.28 -9.87
CA VAL A 129 -4.02 -17.16 -9.69
C VAL A 129 -4.74 -17.79 -10.87
N LEU A 130 -5.56 -18.80 -10.60
CA LEU A 130 -6.49 -19.38 -11.56
C LEU A 130 -7.82 -18.64 -11.46
N PHE A 131 -8.37 -18.27 -12.60
CA PHE A 131 -9.72 -17.70 -12.67
C PHE A 131 -10.72 -18.77 -13.07
N SER A 132 -11.83 -18.84 -12.34
CA SER A 132 -12.92 -19.78 -12.59
C SER A 132 -14.24 -19.03 -12.63
N GLY A 133 -14.72 -18.77 -13.85
CA GLY A 133 -15.98 -18.10 -14.08
C GLY A 133 -16.11 -17.65 -15.53
N ARG A 134 -17.29 -17.15 -15.88
CA ARG A 134 -17.58 -16.68 -17.24
C ARG A 134 -16.69 -15.49 -17.59
N ASP A 135 -16.21 -15.44 -18.84
CA ASP A 135 -15.39 -14.36 -19.42
C ASP A 135 -14.04 -14.12 -18.71
N SER A 136 -13.45 -15.18 -18.13
CA SER A 136 -12.18 -15.11 -17.39
C SER A 136 -11.00 -14.63 -18.24
N GLU A 137 -10.94 -15.02 -19.51
CA GLU A 137 -9.86 -14.62 -20.42
C GLU A 137 -9.92 -13.12 -20.74
N ALA A 138 -11.11 -12.61 -21.06
CA ALA A 138 -11.32 -11.17 -21.30
C ALA A 138 -11.01 -10.33 -20.05
N LEU A 139 -11.39 -10.82 -18.86
CA LEU A 139 -11.01 -10.17 -17.60
C LEU A 139 -9.49 -10.15 -17.39
N ALA A 140 -8.79 -11.24 -17.72
CA ALA A 140 -7.34 -11.30 -17.59
C ALA A 140 -6.65 -10.28 -18.51
N GLU A 141 -7.10 -10.15 -19.75
CA GLU A 141 -6.60 -9.12 -20.68
C GLU A 141 -6.78 -7.70 -20.14
N GLU A 142 -7.95 -7.40 -19.55
CA GLU A 142 -8.22 -6.12 -18.91
C GLU A 142 -7.27 -5.87 -17.72
N LEU A 143 -7.06 -6.89 -16.88
CA LEU A 143 -6.15 -6.80 -15.74
C LEU A 143 -4.69 -6.61 -16.16
N PHE A 144 -4.25 -7.22 -17.26
CA PHE A 144 -2.90 -7.05 -17.80
C PHE A 144 -2.64 -5.59 -18.21
N ALA A 145 -3.64 -4.92 -18.80
CA ALA A 145 -3.52 -3.51 -19.17
C ALA A 145 -3.28 -2.59 -17.96
N THR A 146 -3.65 -3.03 -16.75
CA THR A 146 -3.43 -2.28 -15.50
C THR A 146 -2.11 -2.58 -14.80
N GLY A 147 -1.40 -3.63 -15.23
CA GLY A 147 -0.20 -4.16 -14.56
C GLY A 147 -0.47 -4.86 -13.22
N LEU A 148 -1.73 -5.04 -12.82
CA LEU A 148 -2.06 -5.76 -11.58
C LEU A 148 -1.78 -7.25 -11.72
N PHE A 149 -2.14 -7.82 -12.88
CA PHE A 149 -1.83 -9.19 -13.25
C PHE A 149 -0.90 -9.25 -14.46
N HIS A 150 -0.18 -10.37 -14.59
CA HIS A 150 0.67 -10.65 -15.73
C HIS A 150 0.41 -12.07 -16.25
N PRO A 151 0.61 -12.33 -17.56
CA PRO A 151 0.56 -13.69 -18.06
C PRO A 151 1.64 -14.55 -17.41
N HIS A 152 1.32 -15.81 -17.10
CA HIS A 152 2.34 -16.76 -16.68
C HIS A 152 3.35 -16.97 -17.82
N PRO A 153 4.68 -16.96 -17.55
CA PRO A 153 5.68 -17.22 -18.57
C PRO A 153 5.41 -18.54 -19.29
N ARG A 154 5.62 -18.58 -20.61
CA ARG A 154 5.38 -19.80 -21.39
C ARG A 154 6.47 -20.84 -21.09
N ALA A 155 6.07 -22.10 -20.99
CA ALA A 155 7.01 -23.21 -20.97
C ALA A 155 7.62 -23.43 -22.36
N SER A 156 8.76 -24.10 -22.40
CA SER A 156 9.36 -24.58 -23.67
C SER A 156 8.56 -25.72 -24.30
N SER A 157 7.89 -26.53 -23.47
CA SER A 157 7.04 -27.64 -23.91
C SER A 157 5.58 -27.19 -24.04
N THR A 158 4.95 -27.52 -25.17
CA THR A 158 3.52 -27.29 -25.39
C THR A 158 2.61 -28.20 -24.56
N LEU A 159 3.18 -29.25 -23.95
CA LEU A 159 2.48 -30.15 -23.03
C LEU A 159 2.41 -29.61 -21.59
N ALA A 160 3.09 -28.51 -21.29
CA ALA A 160 3.06 -27.92 -19.96
C ALA A 160 1.68 -27.33 -19.65
N PRO A 161 1.19 -27.46 -18.40
CA PRO A 161 -0.13 -26.97 -18.02
C PRO A 161 -0.24 -25.44 -18.12
N HIS A 162 -1.44 -24.96 -18.45
CA HIS A 162 -1.76 -23.54 -18.32
C HIS A 162 -1.88 -23.19 -16.84
N ASP A 163 -1.04 -22.26 -16.40
CA ASP A 163 -0.76 -22.08 -14.99
C ASP A 163 -1.40 -20.85 -14.36
N GLY A 164 -2.45 -20.33 -15.00
CA GLY A 164 -3.17 -19.14 -14.56
C GLY A 164 -2.37 -17.86 -14.82
N TYR A 165 -2.55 -16.88 -13.96
CA TYR A 165 -2.00 -15.54 -14.09
C TYR A 165 -1.20 -15.15 -12.85
N LEU A 166 -0.35 -14.15 -12.96
CA LEU A 166 0.53 -13.72 -11.88
C LEU A 166 0.07 -12.43 -11.26
N LEU A 167 -0.28 -12.49 -9.97
CA LEU A 167 -0.39 -11.32 -9.12
C LEU A 167 0.97 -11.06 -8.47
N LEU A 168 1.55 -9.89 -8.72
CA LEU A 168 2.83 -9.50 -8.15
C LEU A 168 2.59 -8.50 -7.00
N ARG A 169 3.08 -8.84 -5.81
CA ARG A 169 2.96 -7.98 -4.62
C ARG A 169 3.59 -6.60 -4.87
N GLY A 170 4.72 -6.57 -5.55
CA GLY A 170 5.43 -5.33 -5.86
C GLY A 170 4.64 -4.36 -6.74
N THR A 171 3.89 -4.85 -7.74
CA THR A 171 3.12 -3.97 -8.64
C THR A 171 1.85 -3.47 -7.96
N PHE A 172 1.22 -4.30 -7.11
CA PHE A 172 0.10 -3.88 -6.28
C PHE A 172 0.46 -2.68 -5.39
N TRP A 173 1.59 -2.73 -4.67
CA TRP A 173 2.01 -1.61 -3.80
C TRP A 173 2.39 -0.35 -4.58
N GLN A 174 2.77 -0.48 -5.86
CA GLN A 174 2.99 0.63 -6.77
C GLN A 174 1.69 1.22 -7.35
N GLY A 175 0.51 0.70 -6.98
CA GLY A 175 -0.79 1.24 -7.38
C GLY A 175 -1.40 0.62 -8.62
N ALA A 176 -0.86 -0.49 -9.13
CA ALA A 176 -1.41 -1.19 -10.29
C ALA A 176 -2.89 -1.59 -10.07
N GLY A 177 -3.75 -1.28 -11.04
CA GLY A 177 -5.20 -1.55 -10.97
C GLY A 177 -5.99 -0.78 -9.90
N SER A 178 -5.38 0.21 -9.24
CA SER A 178 -6.04 1.02 -8.20
C SER A 178 -7.24 1.79 -8.78
N PRO A 179 -8.45 1.67 -8.19
CA PRO A 179 -9.63 2.38 -8.68
C PRO A 179 -9.71 3.85 -8.24
N PHE A 180 -8.68 4.36 -7.55
CA PHE A 180 -8.71 5.66 -6.87
C PHE A 180 -7.90 6.75 -7.59
N GLY A 181 -7.54 6.52 -8.85
CA GLY A 181 -6.78 7.45 -9.69
C GLY A 181 -5.36 6.99 -9.98
N ALA A 182 -4.55 7.89 -10.51
CA ALA A 182 -3.22 7.58 -11.05
C ALA A 182 -2.12 7.33 -10.00
N ARG A 183 -2.38 7.63 -8.72
CA ARG A 183 -1.43 7.40 -7.62
C ARG A 183 -1.80 6.13 -6.84
N PRO A 184 -0.83 5.45 -6.21
CA PRO A 184 -1.14 4.42 -5.23
C PRO A 184 -2.07 4.98 -4.15
N VAL A 185 -3.14 4.26 -3.81
CA VAL A 185 -4.16 4.75 -2.87
C VAL A 185 -3.59 5.04 -1.47
N TRP A 186 -2.47 4.42 -1.10
CA TRP A 186 -1.74 4.65 0.16
C TRP A 186 -0.95 5.95 0.21
N ALA A 187 -0.74 6.61 -0.93
CA ALA A 187 -0.09 7.92 -1.03
C ALA A 187 -1.08 8.94 -1.63
N PRO A 188 -2.18 9.24 -0.92
CA PRO A 188 -3.24 10.08 -1.43
C PRO A 188 -2.75 11.52 -1.59
N HIS A 189 -3.39 12.25 -2.50
CA HIS A 189 -3.16 13.69 -2.63
C HIS A 189 -4.34 14.41 -2.01
N LEU A 190 -4.17 14.90 -0.78
CA LEU A 190 -5.23 15.55 -0.02
C LEU A 190 -4.90 17.01 0.24
N ASP A 191 -5.93 17.83 0.39
CA ASP A 191 -5.77 19.16 0.96
C ASP A 191 -5.68 19.09 2.49
N ALA A 192 -5.42 20.23 3.14
CA ALA A 192 -5.37 20.31 4.61
C ALA A 192 -6.70 19.94 5.30
N THR A 193 -7.82 19.91 4.56
CA THR A 193 -9.13 19.46 5.08
C THR A 193 -9.38 17.97 4.89
N GLY A 194 -8.40 17.24 4.33
CA GLY A 194 -8.48 15.80 4.08
C GLY A 194 -9.27 15.43 2.82
N LYS A 195 -9.59 16.39 1.95
CA LYS A 195 -10.33 16.13 0.71
C LYS A 195 -9.39 15.78 -0.44
N PRO A 196 -9.77 14.82 -1.33
CA PRO A 196 -9.01 14.51 -2.52
C PRO A 196 -8.76 15.72 -3.42
N ILE A 197 -7.48 16.07 -3.60
CA ILE A 197 -7.03 16.97 -4.67
C ILE A 197 -7.04 16.15 -5.95
N THR A 198 -8.16 16.19 -6.66
CA THR A 198 -8.34 15.42 -7.88
C THR A 198 -7.53 16.06 -9.00
N ARG A 199 -6.29 15.62 -9.20
CA ARG A 199 -5.55 15.92 -10.42
C ARG A 199 -6.02 14.95 -11.50
N GLN A 200 -6.84 15.43 -12.43
CA GLN A 200 -7.21 14.68 -13.65
C GLN A 200 -6.04 14.55 -14.66
N TYR A 201 -4.84 14.97 -14.26
CA TYR A 201 -3.64 15.02 -15.08
C TYR A 201 -2.76 13.79 -14.83
N PRO A 202 -1.91 13.40 -15.79
CA PRO A 202 -0.94 12.32 -15.61
C PRO A 202 -0.02 12.56 -14.39
N PRO A 203 0.71 11.52 -13.92
CA PRO A 203 1.74 11.67 -12.90
C PRO A 203 2.72 12.81 -13.23
N PHE A 204 3.30 13.42 -12.18
CA PHE A 204 4.26 14.51 -12.34
C PHE A 204 5.35 14.14 -13.34
N PRO A 205 5.55 14.92 -14.41
CA PRO A 205 6.44 14.54 -15.50
C PRO A 205 7.89 14.48 -15.03
N TYR A 206 8.60 13.44 -15.45
CA TYR A 206 10.03 13.36 -15.22
C TYR A 206 10.78 14.36 -16.10
N GLN A 207 11.50 15.28 -15.46
CA GLN A 207 12.39 16.24 -16.11
C GLN A 207 13.64 16.39 -15.23
N ASN A 208 14.80 16.69 -15.81
CA ASN A 208 15.99 17.06 -15.04
C ASN A 208 16.20 18.57 -15.08
N ALA A 209 16.56 19.16 -13.93
CA ALA A 209 16.96 20.55 -13.79
C ALA A 209 18.48 20.66 -13.63
N PRO A 210 19.15 21.58 -14.34
CA PRO A 210 20.54 21.92 -14.07
C PRO A 210 20.65 22.69 -12.75
N CYS A 211 21.62 22.31 -11.92
CA CYS A 211 22.04 23.04 -10.75
C CYS A 211 23.47 23.56 -10.96
N THR A 212 23.57 24.88 -11.06
CA THR A 212 24.82 25.64 -11.14
C THR A 212 25.03 26.42 -9.87
N GLN A 213 26.03 26.03 -9.08
CA GLN A 213 26.59 26.89 -8.04
C GLN A 213 27.91 27.43 -8.59
N PHE A 214 28.07 28.76 -8.58
CA PHE A 214 29.28 29.48 -8.98
C PHE A 214 29.18 30.92 -8.43
N PRO A 215 30.28 31.58 -8.00
CA PRO A 215 31.67 31.11 -7.95
C PRO A 215 32.05 30.39 -6.65
N ALA A 216 31.18 30.36 -5.64
CA ALA A 216 31.53 29.86 -4.30
C ALA A 216 32.00 28.39 -4.30
N VAL A 217 31.40 27.53 -5.13
CA VAL A 217 31.86 26.16 -5.42
C VAL A 217 31.52 25.87 -6.87
N PRO A 218 32.45 25.52 -7.78
CA PRO A 218 32.11 25.17 -9.15
C PRO A 218 31.37 23.82 -9.17
N ARG A 219 30.03 23.86 -9.10
CA ARG A 219 29.18 22.67 -9.27
C ARG A 219 28.28 22.85 -10.46
N HIS A 220 28.41 21.92 -11.40
CA HIS A 220 27.51 21.74 -12.54
C HIS A 220 26.92 20.34 -12.43
N THR A 221 25.73 20.23 -11.85
CA THR A 221 25.05 18.93 -11.66
C THR A 221 23.65 18.99 -12.24
N MET A 222 23.04 17.82 -12.44
CA MET A 222 21.66 17.69 -12.87
C MET A 222 20.93 16.87 -11.81
N HIS A 223 19.70 17.24 -11.47
CA HIS A 223 18.84 16.43 -10.62
C HIS A 223 17.41 16.38 -11.18
N PRO A 224 16.62 15.34 -10.86
CA PRO A 224 15.21 15.32 -11.20
C PRO A 224 14.49 16.55 -10.64
N VAL A 225 13.66 17.19 -11.45
CA VAL A 225 12.66 18.16 -11.01
C VAL A 225 11.72 17.42 -10.08
N ARG A 226 11.48 18.01 -8.91
CA ARG A 226 10.68 17.41 -7.85
C ARG A 226 9.27 17.98 -7.93
N GLU A 227 8.27 17.14 -7.66
CA GLU A 227 6.92 17.63 -7.43
C GLU A 227 6.95 18.67 -6.28
N PRO A 228 6.15 19.74 -6.33
CA PRO A 228 5.98 20.63 -5.20
C PRO A 228 5.65 19.86 -3.93
N LYS A 229 6.08 20.38 -2.78
CA LYS A 229 5.77 19.78 -1.49
C LYS A 229 4.25 19.63 -1.32
N PRO A 230 3.79 18.57 -0.64
CA PRO A 230 2.39 18.42 -0.28
C PRO A 230 1.92 19.62 0.55
N GLU A 231 0.61 19.86 0.52
CA GLU A 231 -0.01 20.93 1.30
C GLU A 231 0.30 20.72 2.80
N PRO A 232 0.78 21.75 3.53
CA PRO A 232 0.98 21.64 4.97
C PRO A 232 -0.29 21.15 5.67
N GLY A 233 -0.14 20.18 6.58
CA GLY A 233 -1.25 19.56 7.30
C GLY A 233 -2.00 18.47 6.54
N SER A 234 -1.69 18.21 5.27
CA SER A 234 -2.30 17.11 4.52
C SER A 234 -1.71 15.75 4.90
N ILE A 235 -2.55 14.70 4.85
CA ILE A 235 -2.09 13.31 4.94
C ILE A 235 -1.45 12.92 3.60
N ILE A 236 -0.18 12.51 3.66
CA ILE A 236 0.66 12.16 2.50
C ILE A 236 0.89 10.66 2.35
N TYR A 237 0.65 9.91 3.43
CA TYR A 237 0.65 8.45 3.43
C TYR A 237 -0.40 7.94 4.41
N SER A 238 -1.09 6.87 4.04
CA SER A 238 -2.03 6.20 4.95
C SER A 238 -2.10 4.71 4.65
N ARG A 239 -2.13 3.89 5.69
CA ARG A 239 -2.27 2.44 5.59
C ARG A 239 -2.88 1.83 6.84
N TRP A 240 -3.83 0.94 6.66
CA TRP A 240 -4.32 0.06 7.72
C TRP A 240 -3.29 -1.04 8.04
N ILE A 241 -3.00 -1.24 9.33
CA ILE A 241 -2.06 -2.27 9.81
C ILE A 241 -2.87 -3.38 10.51
N PRO A 242 -3.18 -4.51 9.84
CA PRO A 242 -4.15 -5.48 10.35
C PRO A 242 -3.80 -6.09 11.72
N HIS A 243 -2.52 -6.31 12.00
CA HIS A 243 -2.08 -6.92 13.26
C HIS A 243 -2.07 -5.94 14.45
N LEU A 244 -1.96 -4.63 14.19
CA LEU A 244 -2.13 -3.60 15.21
C LEU A 244 -3.59 -3.20 15.38
N LYS A 245 -4.43 -3.44 14.36
CA LYS A 245 -5.80 -2.93 14.26
C LYS A 245 -5.86 -1.40 14.35
N GLU A 246 -4.87 -0.73 13.78
CA GLU A 246 -4.72 0.74 13.76
C GLU A 246 -4.42 1.23 12.34
N HIS A 247 -4.85 2.47 12.05
CA HIS A 247 -4.47 3.20 10.84
C HIS A 247 -3.18 3.97 11.08
N PHE A 248 -2.14 3.60 10.33
CA PHE A 248 -0.92 4.37 10.26
C PHE A 248 -1.07 5.50 9.24
N THR A 249 -0.72 6.72 9.61
CA THR A 249 -0.71 7.88 8.71
C THR A 249 0.60 8.66 8.81
N MET A 250 0.97 9.34 7.74
CA MET A 250 1.97 10.40 7.76
C MET A 250 1.34 11.70 7.28
N VAL A 251 1.60 12.79 7.99
CA VAL A 251 1.03 14.11 7.77
C VAL A 251 2.17 15.09 7.48
N ALA A 252 2.08 15.84 6.39
CA ALA A 252 3.02 16.91 6.08
C ALA A 252 2.97 17.95 7.20
N LEU A 253 4.11 18.26 7.82
CA LEU A 253 4.13 19.16 8.96
C LEU A 253 3.76 20.58 8.50
N ASP A 254 2.92 21.23 9.30
CA ASP A 254 2.56 22.63 9.13
C ASP A 254 3.14 23.46 10.28
N TYR A 255 4.12 24.32 9.97
CA TYR A 255 4.80 25.16 10.94
C TYR A 255 3.96 26.39 11.36
N THR A 256 2.88 26.68 10.63
CA THR A 256 1.93 27.76 10.94
C THR A 256 0.83 27.28 11.90
N ASN A 257 0.53 25.98 11.88
CA ASN A 257 -0.40 25.32 12.80
C ASN A 257 0.19 25.27 14.24
N SER A 258 -0.58 25.77 15.21
CA SER A 258 -0.14 25.86 16.61
C SER A 258 0.00 24.49 17.28
N GLU A 259 -0.84 23.51 16.93
CA GLU A 259 -0.78 22.17 17.50
C GLU A 259 0.46 21.42 17.03
N HIS A 260 0.74 21.47 15.72
CA HIS A 260 1.95 20.90 15.13
C HIS A 260 3.22 21.49 15.73
N LEU A 261 3.29 22.82 15.80
CA LEU A 261 4.45 23.51 16.36
C LEU A 261 4.63 23.19 17.85
N SER A 262 3.56 23.20 18.64
CA SER A 262 3.62 22.89 20.07
C SER A 262 4.07 21.46 20.31
N LEU A 263 3.59 20.51 19.49
CA LEU A 263 3.98 19.11 19.59
C LEU A 263 5.46 18.92 19.28
N PHE A 264 5.95 19.47 18.16
CA PHE A 264 7.37 19.46 17.82
C PHE A 264 8.22 20.08 18.94
N HIS A 265 7.80 21.24 19.45
CA HIS A 265 8.51 21.95 20.52
C HIS A 265 8.62 21.11 21.80
N ASN A 266 7.53 20.49 22.22
CA ASN A 266 7.52 19.64 23.40
C ASN A 266 8.42 18.42 23.21
N TRP A 267 8.38 17.79 22.02
CA TRP A 267 9.22 16.63 21.74
C TRP A 267 10.70 16.97 21.64
N GLN A 268 11.09 18.05 20.97
CA GLN A 268 12.51 18.42 20.87
C GLN A 268 13.12 18.84 22.20
N ASN A 269 12.28 19.29 23.16
CA ASN A 269 12.71 19.58 24.53
C ASN A 269 12.57 18.39 25.48
N ASP A 270 12.00 17.25 25.05
CA ASP A 270 11.99 16.02 25.86
C ASP A 270 13.43 15.51 26.02
N PRO A 271 13.94 15.27 27.25
CA PRO A 271 15.33 14.89 27.48
C PRO A 271 15.80 13.67 26.68
N ARG A 272 14.91 12.71 26.41
CA ARG A 272 15.22 11.50 25.64
C ARG A 272 15.40 11.81 24.16
N VAL A 273 14.60 12.71 23.60
CA VAL A 273 14.69 13.13 22.20
C VAL A 273 15.85 14.09 22.01
N ALA A 274 15.99 15.07 22.92
CA ALA A 274 17.06 16.05 22.93
C ALA A 274 18.45 15.40 22.91
N ALA A 275 18.64 14.27 23.60
CA ALA A 275 19.90 13.53 23.59
C ALA A 275 20.32 13.03 22.20
N GLY A 276 19.36 12.80 21.29
CA GLY A 276 19.62 12.35 19.92
C GLY A 276 19.63 13.49 18.89
N TRP A 277 18.74 14.46 19.06
CA TRP A 277 18.53 15.54 18.08
C TRP A 277 19.34 16.81 18.39
N ASN A 278 19.61 17.10 19.67
CA ASN A 278 20.25 18.33 20.14
C ASN A 278 19.57 19.64 19.68
N GLU A 279 18.27 19.58 19.36
CA GLU A 279 17.48 20.73 18.89
C GLU A 279 16.62 21.35 20.01
N THR A 280 17.09 21.38 21.25
CA THR A 280 16.36 22.07 22.35
C THR A 280 16.29 23.57 22.09
N GLY A 281 15.16 24.21 22.39
CA GLY A 281 14.99 25.63 22.08
C GLY A 281 13.64 26.20 22.46
N THR A 282 13.48 27.49 22.22
CA THR A 282 12.21 28.21 22.40
C THR A 282 11.24 27.89 21.26
N LEU A 283 9.95 28.15 21.48
CA LEU A 283 8.90 27.95 20.48
C LEU A 283 9.20 28.73 19.17
N ASP A 284 9.73 29.95 19.28
CA ASP A 284 10.07 30.77 18.12
C ASP A 284 11.29 30.25 17.36
N GLN A 285 12.29 29.72 18.06
CA GLN A 285 13.44 29.06 17.43
C GLN A 285 12.98 27.84 16.63
N HIS A 286 12.08 27.03 17.19
CA HIS A 286 11.50 25.88 16.51
C HIS A 286 10.62 26.26 15.32
N ARG A 287 9.85 27.35 15.43
CA ARG A 287 9.06 27.86 14.29
C ARG A 287 9.97 28.26 13.13
N GLU A 288 11.03 29.00 13.43
CA GLU A 288 11.97 29.46 12.41
C GLU A 288 12.75 28.29 11.79
N TYR A 289 13.12 27.29 12.60
CA TYR A 289 13.72 26.04 12.13
C TYR A 289 12.81 25.32 11.13
N LEU A 290 11.56 25.07 11.50
CA LEU A 290 10.59 24.38 10.65
C LEU A 290 10.24 25.20 9.39
N ARG A 291 10.20 26.54 9.48
CA ARG A 291 9.99 27.42 8.31
C ARG A 291 11.12 27.26 7.30
N LYS A 292 12.38 27.28 7.74
CA LYS A 292 13.55 27.06 6.86
C LYS A 292 13.47 25.71 6.16
N LEU A 293 13.13 24.65 6.89
CA LEU A 293 12.94 23.32 6.31
C LEU A 293 11.75 23.26 5.34
N HIS A 294 10.66 23.98 5.62
CA HIS A 294 9.52 24.08 4.73
C HIS A 294 9.87 24.80 3.41
N GLU A 295 10.70 25.85 3.46
CA GLU A 295 11.15 26.58 2.28
C GLU A 295 12.22 25.84 1.45
N ASP A 296 13.00 24.95 2.08
CA ASP A 296 14.02 24.18 1.38
C ASP A 296 13.41 23.04 0.54
N PRO A 297 13.42 23.07 -0.81
CA PRO A 297 12.85 22.02 -1.67
C PRO A 297 13.58 20.66 -1.55
N HIS A 298 14.64 20.58 -0.75
CA HIS A 298 15.38 19.36 -0.45
C HIS A 298 14.76 18.48 0.62
N VAL A 299 14.03 19.06 1.58
CA VAL A 299 13.57 18.38 2.80
C VAL A 299 12.05 18.40 2.91
N LEU A 300 11.44 17.30 3.34
CA LEU A 300 10.05 17.24 3.75
C LEU A 300 9.97 16.82 5.22
N THR A 301 9.37 17.68 6.03
CA THR A 301 9.06 17.42 7.44
C THR A 301 7.68 16.82 7.56
N MET A 302 7.53 15.80 8.40
CA MET A 302 6.24 15.11 8.59
C MET A 302 6.10 14.52 9.99
N PHE A 303 4.87 14.38 10.44
CA PHE A 303 4.52 13.55 11.59
C PHE A 303 4.00 12.20 11.13
N ALA A 304 4.18 11.17 11.95
CA ALA A 304 3.43 9.92 11.83
C ALA A 304 2.46 9.73 12.98
N ALA A 305 1.30 9.14 12.68
CA ALA A 305 0.23 8.88 13.62
C ALA A 305 -0.28 7.44 13.55
N PHE A 306 -0.80 6.95 14.67
CA PHE A 306 -1.72 5.81 14.71
C PHE A 306 -3.08 6.30 15.16
N ASP A 307 -4.13 6.03 14.39
CA ASP A 307 -5.51 6.47 14.66
C ASP A 307 -5.59 7.95 15.10
N ASP A 308 -4.97 8.82 14.28
CA ASP A 308 -4.86 10.28 14.48
C ASP A 308 -4.00 10.74 15.69
N ILE A 309 -3.35 9.81 16.41
CA ILE A 309 -2.44 10.13 17.52
C ILE A 309 -1.00 10.18 17.01
N PHE A 310 -0.44 11.39 16.92
CA PHE A 310 0.95 11.60 16.51
C PHE A 310 1.94 10.99 17.52
N PHE A 311 2.92 10.23 17.02
CA PHE A 311 3.91 9.56 17.87
C PHE A 311 5.36 9.74 17.39
N ALA A 312 5.58 10.23 16.17
CA ALA A 312 6.92 10.41 15.63
C ALA A 312 7.00 11.60 14.66
N TYR A 313 8.19 12.19 14.60
CA TYR A 313 8.59 13.24 13.66
C TYR A 313 9.68 12.70 12.73
N PHE A 314 9.60 13.06 11.44
CA PHE A 314 10.57 12.67 10.42
C PHE A 314 10.98 13.84 9.53
N GLU A 315 12.24 13.80 9.10
CA GLU A 315 12.77 14.60 8.00
C GLU A 315 13.18 13.67 6.87
N VAL A 316 12.51 13.76 5.73
CA VAL A 316 12.86 13.02 4.52
C VAL A 316 13.53 13.97 3.55
N TYR A 317 14.73 13.65 3.10
CA TYR A 317 15.51 14.56 2.28
C TYR A 317 16.24 13.87 1.13
N TRP A 318 16.56 14.64 0.10
CA TRP A 318 17.23 14.14 -1.10
C TRP A 318 18.75 14.12 -0.94
N ALA A 319 19.30 13.07 -0.33
CA ALA A 319 20.74 12.96 -0.12
C ALA A 319 21.55 13.17 -1.42
N MET A 320 22.59 14.00 -1.35
CA MET A 320 23.56 14.11 -2.44
C MET A 320 24.45 12.88 -2.39
N VAL A 321 24.42 12.07 -3.45
CA VAL A 321 25.43 11.02 -3.64
C VAL A 321 26.51 11.60 -4.53
N SER A 322 27.69 11.88 -3.96
CA SER A 322 28.89 12.12 -4.75
C SER A 322 29.32 10.77 -5.34
N VAL A 323 29.08 10.58 -6.64
CA VAL A 323 29.68 9.44 -7.36
C VAL A 323 31.16 9.80 -7.57
N THR A 324 32.03 9.22 -6.75
CA THR A 324 33.49 9.24 -6.92
C THR A 324 33.91 8.34 -8.08
#